data_AF-A0A1Z8A1B2-F1
#
_entry.id   AF-A0A1Z8A1B2-F1
#
_cell.length_a   1.000
_cell.length_b   1.000
_cell.length_c   1.000
_cell.angle_alpha   90.00
_cell.angle_beta   90.00
_cell.angle_gamma   90.00
#
_symmetry.space_group_name_H-M   'P 1'
#
loop_
_entity.id
_entity.type
_entity.pdbx_description
1 polymer ?
#
loop_
_entity_poly.entity_id
_entity_poly.type
_entity_poly.pdbx_seq_one_letter_code
_entity_poly.pdbx_strand_id
1 'polypeptide(L)'
;MLRPFLNVGSETDFKLLAAWLIGCFHPRGPYPILILTGEQGGAKSTTAKVLRSLIDPANPLGRSSPQTEQDLVIVAKHNHVLAFDNLSNIKPAIADALCRISTGGGFGTRNLHTDSEEVLFDATRPCLLNGIPDLANRPDLADRAIIVT
;
A
#
# COMPACT_ATOMS: atom_id res chain seq x y z
N MET A 1 8.75 11.18 -19.30
CA MET A 1 8.42 9.91 -19.98
C MET A 1 7.45 9.00 -19.23
N LEU A 2 7.10 9.22 -17.95
CA LEU A 2 6.08 8.40 -17.22
C LEU A 2 4.63 8.94 -17.30
N ARG A 3 4.48 10.27 -17.44
CA ARG A 3 3.18 10.97 -17.40
C ARG A 3 2.10 10.41 -18.35
N PRO A 4 2.40 9.94 -19.58
CA PRO A 4 1.37 9.39 -20.47
C PRO A 4 0.69 8.11 -19.96
N PHE A 5 1.29 7.42 -18.99
CA PHE A 5 0.81 6.14 -18.45
C PHE A 5 0.09 6.29 -17.10
N LEU A 6 0.07 7.49 -16.53
CA LEU A 6 -0.56 7.77 -15.24
C LEU A 6 -1.75 8.71 -15.45
N ASN A 7 -2.92 8.30 -14.99
CA ASN A 7 -4.08 9.17 -14.94
C ASN A 7 -4.03 9.99 -13.64
N VAL A 8 -3.51 11.22 -13.72
CA VAL A 8 -3.38 12.15 -12.59
C VAL A 8 -3.96 13.52 -12.93
N GLY A 9 -4.72 14.08 -12.00
CA GLY A 9 -5.45 15.34 -12.20
C GLY A 9 -4.55 16.58 -12.28
N SER A 10 -3.39 16.58 -11.61
CA SER A 10 -2.53 17.77 -11.53
C SER A 10 -1.03 17.51 -11.74
N GLU A 11 -0.27 18.61 -11.91
CA GLU A 11 1.21 18.60 -11.87
C GLU A 11 1.75 18.19 -10.50
N THR A 12 1.08 18.62 -9.43
CA THR A 12 1.45 18.31 -8.05
C THR A 12 1.28 16.83 -7.75
N ASP A 13 0.17 16.24 -8.16
CA ASP A 13 -0.12 14.81 -8.01
C ASP A 13 0.92 13.93 -8.70
N PHE A 14 1.32 14.33 -9.92
CA PHE A 14 2.39 13.64 -10.64
C PHE A 14 3.71 13.68 -9.87
N LYS A 15 4.08 14.83 -9.29
CA LYS A 15 5.30 14.98 -8.49
C LYS A 15 5.25 14.15 -7.22
N LEU A 16 4.09 14.11 -6.55
CA LEU A 16 3.87 13.26 -5.36
C LEU A 16 3.98 11.77 -5.70
N LEU A 17 3.37 11.32 -6.81
CA LEU A 17 3.53 9.94 -7.29
C LEU A 17 4.98 9.60 -7.62
N ALA A 18 5.68 10.48 -8.33
CA ALA A 18 7.08 10.27 -8.69
C ALA A 18 7.98 10.22 -7.44
N ALA A 19 7.75 11.12 -6.48
CA ALA A 19 8.47 11.12 -5.20
C ALA A 19 8.21 9.83 -4.41
N TRP A 20 6.96 9.37 -4.35
CA TRP A 20 6.61 8.10 -3.71
C TRP A 20 7.31 6.91 -4.38
N LEU A 21 7.28 6.86 -5.72
CA LEU A 21 7.93 5.79 -6.50
C LEU A 21 9.43 5.73 -6.24
N ILE A 22 10.10 6.89 -6.24
CA ILE A 22 11.53 6.98 -5.93
C ILE A 22 11.79 6.55 -4.48
N GLY A 23 10.94 6.99 -3.54
CA GLY A 23 11.02 6.62 -2.13
C GLY A 23 10.92 5.11 -1.90
N CYS A 24 10.18 4.37 -2.73
CA CYS A 24 10.05 2.91 -2.63
C CYS A 24 11.37 2.15 -2.90
N PHE A 25 12.35 2.78 -3.53
CA PHE A 25 13.69 2.20 -3.73
C PHE A 25 14.63 2.44 -2.55
N HIS A 26 14.24 3.25 -1.56
CA HIS A 26 15.03 3.39 -0.33
C HIS A 26 15.00 2.05 0.43
N PRO A 27 16.13 1.55 0.97
CA PRO A 27 16.18 0.21 1.58
C PRO A 27 15.52 0.12 2.96
N ARG A 28 15.24 1.25 3.61
CA ARG A 28 14.56 1.33 4.91
C ARG A 28 13.49 2.41 4.85
N GLY A 29 12.33 2.18 5.45
CA GLY A 29 11.29 3.21 5.52
C GLY A 29 11.64 4.32 6.53
N PRO A 30 10.67 5.15 6.93
CA PRO A 30 9.24 5.00 6.68
C PRO A 30 8.83 5.32 5.23
N TYR A 31 7.78 4.66 4.75
CA TYR A 31 7.16 4.95 3.46
C TYR A 31 5.77 5.54 3.69
N PRO A 32 5.44 6.71 3.14
CA PRO A 32 4.06 7.19 3.16
C PRO A 32 3.16 6.23 2.38
N ILE A 33 1.93 6.04 2.85
CA ILE A 33 0.94 5.19 2.18
C ILE A 33 0.43 5.95 0.96
N LEU A 34 0.53 5.39 -0.24
CA LEU A 34 -0.06 5.99 -1.43
C LEU A 34 -1.53 5.62 -1.53
N ILE A 35 -2.42 6.60 -1.55
CA ILE A 35 -3.85 6.41 -1.76
C ILE A 35 -4.24 7.03 -3.10
N LEU A 36 -4.67 6.18 -4.03
CA LEU A 36 -5.27 6.60 -5.29
C LEU A 36 -6.79 6.72 -5.08
N THR A 37 -7.31 7.95 -5.21
CA THR A 37 -8.74 8.26 -5.07
C THR A 37 -9.28 8.81 -6.38
N GLY A 38 -10.61 8.83 -6.54
CA GLY A 38 -11.27 9.37 -7.73
C GLY A 38 -12.48 8.54 -8.12
N GLU A 39 -13.21 8.98 -9.15
CA GLU A 39 -14.42 8.29 -9.60
C GLU A 39 -14.13 6.87 -10.15
N GLN A 40 -15.15 6.00 -10.08
CA GLN A 40 -15.06 4.68 -10.70
C GLN A 40 -14.79 4.83 -12.20
N GLY A 41 -13.83 4.08 -12.73
CA GLY A 41 -13.40 4.20 -14.12
C GLY A 41 -12.22 5.15 -14.36
N GLY A 42 -11.73 5.87 -13.35
CA GLY A 42 -10.58 6.78 -13.46
C GLY A 42 -9.19 6.13 -13.59
N ALA A 43 -9.09 4.94 -14.19
CA ALA A 43 -7.83 4.22 -14.45
C ALA A 43 -6.89 3.97 -13.23
N LYS A 44 -7.37 4.13 -11.99
CA LYS A 44 -6.58 3.98 -10.75
C LYS A 44 -5.90 2.60 -10.63
N SER A 45 -6.63 1.53 -10.95
CA SER A 45 -6.09 0.17 -10.95
C SER A 45 -4.98 -0.01 -11.98
N THR A 46 -5.07 0.70 -13.11
CA THR A 46 -4.02 0.71 -14.14
C THR A 46 -2.78 1.44 -13.63
N THR A 47 -2.96 2.64 -13.07
CA THR A 47 -1.89 3.41 -12.40
C THR A 47 -1.19 2.57 -11.33
N ALA A 48 -1.95 1.89 -10.47
CA ALA A 48 -1.41 1.01 -9.42
C ALA A 48 -0.54 -0.12 -10.00
N LYS A 49 -1.01 -0.79 -11.05
CA LYS A 49 -0.28 -1.87 -11.73
C LYS A 49 1.01 -1.38 -12.38
N VAL A 50 0.98 -0.21 -13.02
CA VAL A 50 2.16 0.42 -13.64
C VAL A 50 3.18 0.80 -12.58
N LEU A 51 2.76 1.43 -11.48
CA LEU A 51 3.68 1.79 -10.40
C LEU A 51 4.32 0.55 -9.80
N ARG A 52 3.52 -0.49 -9.51
CA ARG A 52 4.03 -1.72 -8.91
C ARG A 52 4.99 -2.47 -9.82
N SER A 53 4.70 -2.58 -11.12
CA SER A 53 5.57 -3.32 -12.06
C SER A 53 6.96 -2.69 -12.22
N LEU A 54 7.13 -1.41 -11.83
CA LEU A 54 8.42 -0.72 -11.84
C LEU A 54 9.28 -1.03 -10.60
N ILE A 55 8.68 -1.47 -9.49
CA ILE A 55 9.33 -1.58 -8.18
C ILE A 55 9.27 -2.98 -7.56
N ASP A 56 8.29 -3.79 -7.94
CA ASP A 56 8.07 -5.11 -7.35
C ASP A 56 7.86 -6.16 -8.46
N PRO A 57 8.75 -7.16 -8.59
CA PRO A 57 8.58 -8.23 -9.56
C PRO A 57 7.48 -9.23 -9.18
N ALA A 58 6.91 -9.13 -7.97
CA ALA A 58 5.95 -10.10 -7.46
C ALA A 58 4.59 -10.07 -8.18
N ASN A 59 4.05 -11.27 -8.43
CA ASN A 59 2.72 -11.51 -9.00
C ASN A 59 1.75 -12.11 -7.96
N PRO A 60 0.43 -11.86 -8.06
CA PRO A 60 -0.26 -10.98 -9.02
C PRO A 60 -0.14 -9.50 -8.64
N LEU A 61 -0.20 -8.59 -9.64
CA LEU A 61 -0.02 -7.14 -9.51
C LEU A 61 -1.10 -6.39 -8.71
N GLY A 62 -2.26 -7.00 -8.46
CA GLY A 62 -3.29 -6.46 -7.57
C GLY A 62 -3.90 -7.58 -6.74
N ARG A 63 -4.24 -7.27 -5.48
CA ARG A 63 -4.92 -8.20 -4.57
C ARG A 63 -6.09 -7.51 -3.86
N SER A 64 -7.08 -8.31 -3.48
CA SER A 64 -8.15 -7.90 -2.58
C SER A 64 -7.60 -7.58 -1.19
N SER A 65 -8.34 -6.79 -0.41
CA SER A 65 -8.01 -6.47 0.98
C SER A 65 -7.73 -7.74 1.81
N PRO A 66 -6.70 -7.74 2.68
CA PRO A 66 -6.54 -8.79 3.67
C PRO A 66 -7.70 -8.78 4.65
N GLN A 67 -8.07 -9.95 5.18
CA GLN A 67 -9.16 -10.07 6.15
C GLN A 67 -8.67 -9.98 7.59
N THR A 68 -7.42 -10.36 7.82
CA THR A 68 -6.73 -10.40 9.12
C THR A 68 -5.34 -9.77 9.03
N GLU A 69 -4.76 -9.39 10.18
CA GLU A 69 -3.35 -8.93 10.24
C GLU A 69 -2.37 -10.03 9.81
N GLN A 70 -2.71 -11.29 10.07
CA GLN A 70 -1.91 -12.46 9.66
C GLN A 70 -1.83 -12.56 8.13
N ASP A 71 -2.95 -12.34 7.43
CA ASP A 71 -2.95 -12.29 5.95
C ASP A 71 -2.03 -11.18 5.44
N LEU A 72 -2.08 -9.99 6.07
CA LEU A 72 -1.24 -8.86 5.70
C LEU A 72 0.26 -9.20 5.85
N VAL A 73 0.64 -9.85 6.95
CA VAL A 73 2.02 -10.30 7.18
C VAL A 73 2.45 -11.33 6.14
N ILE A 74 1.60 -12.30 5.79
CA ILE A 74 1.91 -13.26 4.73
C ILE A 74 2.15 -12.54 3.41
N VAL A 75 1.34 -11.55 3.05
CA VAL A 75 1.54 -10.75 1.84
C VAL A 75 2.87 -10.00 1.91
N ALA A 76 3.19 -9.39 3.05
CA ALA A 76 4.43 -8.63 3.22
C ALA A 76 5.72 -9.46 3.22
N LYS A 77 5.64 -10.75 3.58
CA LYS A 77 6.76 -11.69 3.44
C LYS A 77 7.14 -11.93 1.97
N HIS A 78 6.17 -11.88 1.07
CA HIS A 78 6.35 -12.28 -0.34
C HIS A 78 6.38 -11.11 -1.33
N ASN A 79 6.13 -9.88 -0.87
CA ASN A 79 6.01 -8.70 -1.74
C ASN A 79 6.82 -7.55 -1.16
N HIS A 80 7.45 -6.78 -2.05
CA HIS A 80 8.07 -5.51 -1.66
C HIS A 80 6.99 -4.44 -1.47
N VAL A 81 5.97 -4.43 -2.33
CA VAL A 81 4.90 -3.44 -2.30
C VAL A 81 3.55 -4.09 -2.00
N LEU A 82 2.87 -3.56 -0.99
CA LEU A 82 1.53 -3.99 -0.60
C LEU A 82 0.51 -3.18 -1.39
N ALA A 83 0.06 -3.73 -2.53
CA ALA A 83 -0.90 -3.09 -3.41
C ALA A 83 -2.30 -3.73 -3.27
N PHE A 84 -3.24 -2.97 -2.72
CA PHE A 84 -4.63 -3.38 -2.56
C PHE A 84 -5.55 -2.58 -3.46
N ASP A 85 -6.34 -3.29 -4.27
CA ASP A 85 -7.18 -2.72 -5.30
C ASP A 85 -8.66 -2.85 -4.95
N ASN A 86 -9.47 -1.92 -5.45
CA ASN A 86 -10.92 -1.87 -5.26
C ASN A 86 -11.38 -1.93 -3.78
N LEU A 87 -10.73 -1.14 -2.92
CA LEU A 87 -11.09 -1.04 -1.51
C LEU A 87 -12.35 -0.19 -1.33
N SER A 88 -13.44 -0.85 -0.92
CA SER A 88 -14.67 -0.16 -0.51
C SER A 88 -14.64 0.24 0.97
N ASN A 89 -13.92 -0.50 1.82
CA ASN A 89 -13.74 -0.23 3.24
C ASN A 89 -12.47 -0.93 3.75
N ILE A 90 -11.88 -0.41 4.83
CA ILE A 90 -10.76 -1.02 5.55
C ILE A 90 -11.19 -1.23 7.01
N LYS A 91 -10.92 -2.39 7.60
CA LYS A 91 -11.18 -2.57 9.05
C LYS A 91 -10.15 -1.77 9.86
N PRO A 92 -10.50 -1.12 10.99
CA PRO A 92 -9.55 -0.36 11.81
C PRO A 92 -8.24 -1.12 12.10
N ALA A 93 -8.32 -2.39 12.50
CA ALA A 93 -7.14 -3.23 12.72
C ALA A 93 -6.22 -3.35 11.49
N ILE A 94 -6.77 -3.41 10.28
CA ILE A 94 -5.97 -3.46 9.04
C ILE A 94 -5.37 -2.08 8.73
N ALA A 95 -6.08 -0.99 9.01
CA ALA A 95 -5.54 0.36 8.84
C ALA A 95 -4.35 0.61 9.79
N ASP A 96 -4.50 0.26 11.06
CA ASP A 96 -3.43 0.32 12.06
C ASP A 96 -2.23 -0.54 11.63
N ALA A 97 -2.50 -1.74 11.13
CA ALA A 97 -1.48 -2.64 10.62
C ALA A 97 -0.75 -2.04 9.40
N LEU A 98 -1.47 -1.45 8.43
CA LEU A 98 -0.87 -0.75 7.29
C LEU A 98 0.01 0.43 7.75
N CYS A 99 -0.43 1.18 8.76
CA CYS A 99 0.35 2.27 9.34
C CYS A 99 1.62 1.78 10.05
N ARG A 100 1.56 0.63 10.76
CA ARG A 100 2.73 0.03 11.39
C ARG A 100 3.73 -0.46 10.34
N ILE A 101 3.26 -1.16 9.31
CA ILE A 101 4.16 -1.78 8.32
C ILE A 101 4.78 -0.76 7.37
N SER A 102 4.10 0.37 7.15
CA SER A 102 4.64 1.46 6.34
C SER A 102 5.75 2.22 7.07
N THR A 103 5.68 2.31 8.40
CA THR A 103 6.69 3.02 9.22
C THR A 103 7.74 2.12 9.87
N GLY A 104 7.58 0.80 9.82
CA GLY A 104 8.49 -0.14 10.49
C GLY A 104 8.20 -0.30 11.99
N GLY A 105 6.95 -0.07 12.41
CA GLY A 105 6.49 -0.48 13.73
C GLY A 105 6.40 -2.01 13.79
N GLY A 106 7.07 -2.63 14.77
CA GLY A 106 7.17 -4.08 14.88
C GLY A 106 5.81 -4.78 14.87
N PHE A 107 5.71 -5.88 14.10
CA PHE A 107 4.56 -6.79 14.11
C PHE A 107 4.87 -8.01 14.96
N GLY A 108 4.17 -8.16 16.08
CA GLY A 108 4.04 -9.45 16.77
C GLY A 108 2.83 -10.18 16.21
N THR A 109 3.04 -11.19 15.35
CA THR A 109 1.95 -12.05 14.90
C THR A 109 2.32 -13.51 15.13
N ARG A 110 1.36 -14.27 15.68
CA ARG A 110 1.52 -15.71 15.95
C ARG A 110 1.48 -16.48 14.61
N ASN A 111 2.43 -17.38 14.44
CA ASN A 111 2.70 -18.10 13.20
C ASN A 111 1.46 -18.86 12.66
N LEU A 112 1.29 -18.86 11.33
CA LEU A 112 0.33 -19.72 10.65
C LEU A 112 1.05 -21.02 10.26
N HIS A 113 0.64 -22.10 10.92
CA HIS A 113 1.00 -23.49 10.62
C HIS A 113 2.48 -23.89 10.79
N THR A 114 2.96 -23.88 12.03
CA THR A 114 3.79 -24.93 12.66
C THR A 114 4.11 -24.44 14.07
N ASP A 115 3.77 -25.24 15.07
CA ASP A 115 4.21 -25.19 16.48
C ASP A 115 4.57 -23.82 17.08
N SER A 116 3.67 -23.30 17.92
CA SER A 116 3.92 -22.57 19.20
C SER A 116 4.99 -21.47 19.31
N GLU A 117 5.63 -21.01 18.24
CA GLU A 117 6.63 -19.93 18.28
C GLU A 117 6.08 -18.63 17.70
N GLU A 118 6.20 -17.55 18.47
CA GLU A 118 5.86 -16.20 18.05
C GLU A 118 6.94 -15.70 17.09
N VAL A 119 6.63 -15.67 15.79
CA VAL A 119 7.55 -15.12 14.79
C VAL A 119 7.33 -13.62 14.71
N LEU A 120 8.22 -12.86 15.34
CA LEU A 120 8.31 -11.41 15.14
C LEU A 120 8.54 -11.12 13.66
N PHE A 121 7.59 -10.43 13.05
CA PHE A 121 7.73 -9.98 11.67
C PHE A 121 8.23 -8.53 11.69
N ASP A 122 9.52 -8.37 11.44
CA ASP A 122 10.15 -7.06 11.29
C ASP A 122 10.34 -6.76 9.81
N ALA A 123 9.42 -6.01 9.23
CA ALA A 123 9.53 -5.53 7.86
C ALA A 123 8.86 -4.17 7.71
N THR A 124 9.49 -3.31 6.92
CA THR A 124 8.90 -2.06 6.44
C THR A 124 8.61 -2.19 4.96
N ARG A 125 7.38 -1.91 4.54
CA ARG A 125 6.91 -2.09 3.15
C ARG A 125 6.14 -0.87 2.64
N PRO A 126 6.43 -0.37 1.42
CA PRO A 126 5.56 0.59 0.77
C PRO A 126 4.15 0.03 0.57
N CYS A 127 3.15 0.87 0.80
CA CYS A 127 1.74 0.52 0.67
C CYS A 127 1.08 1.37 -0.41
N LEU A 128 0.30 0.73 -1.27
CA LEU A 128 -0.50 1.36 -2.31
C LEU A 128 -1.95 0.90 -2.15
N LEU A 129 -2.84 1.84 -1.88
CA LEU A 129 -4.27 1.62 -1.71
C LEU A 129 -5.02 2.28 -2.86
N ASN A 130 -5.88 1.52 -3.52
CA ASN A 130 -6.85 2.07 -4.48
C ASN A 130 -8.26 1.74 -4.00
N GLY A 131 -9.12 2.75 -3.93
CA GLY A 131 -10.47 2.59 -3.42
C GLY A 131 -11.37 3.78 -3.71
N ILE A 132 -12.55 3.75 -3.10
CA ILE A 132 -13.48 4.88 -3.11
C ILE A 132 -12.95 6.04 -2.23
N PRO A 133 -13.37 7.29 -2.50
CA PRO A 133 -12.83 8.49 -1.83
C PRO A 133 -12.85 8.45 -0.30
N ASP A 134 -13.80 7.71 0.30
CA ASP A 134 -13.95 7.62 1.76
C ASP A 134 -12.75 6.97 2.48
N LEU A 135 -11.88 6.28 1.74
CA LEU A 135 -10.65 5.70 2.29
C LEU A 135 -9.70 6.76 2.89
N ALA A 136 -9.71 7.96 2.32
CA ALA A 136 -8.86 9.08 2.72
C ALA A 136 -9.42 9.87 3.91
N ASN A 137 -10.67 9.63 4.32
CA ASN A 137 -11.31 10.34 5.43
C ASN A 137 -10.93 9.78 6.81
N ARG A 138 -10.10 8.73 6.84
CA ARG A 138 -9.62 8.10 8.06
C ARG A 138 -8.39 8.82 8.60
N PRO A 139 -8.44 9.44 9.80
CA PRO A 139 -7.36 10.29 10.30
C PRO A 139 -6.02 9.57 10.43
N ASP A 140 -6.04 8.31 10.87
CA ASP A 140 -4.88 7.44 11.05
C ASP A 140 -4.13 7.17 9.74
N LEU A 141 -4.88 6.97 8.64
CA LEU A 141 -4.31 6.79 7.31
C LEU A 141 -3.91 8.14 6.69
N ALA A 142 -4.76 9.16 6.83
CA ALA A 142 -4.57 10.47 6.20
C ALA A 142 -3.27 11.13 6.64
N ASP A 143 -2.95 11.09 7.94
CA ASP A 143 -1.71 11.68 8.48
C ASP A 143 -0.43 11.01 7.96
N ARG A 144 -0.55 9.78 7.43
CA ARG A 144 0.57 8.96 6.93
C ARG A 144 0.47 8.70 5.42
N ALA A 145 -0.46 9.36 4.73
CA ALA A 145 -0.75 9.08 3.33
C ALA A 145 -0.41 10.25 2.39
N ILE A 146 0.00 9.88 1.18
CA ILE A 146 -0.03 10.74 0.02
C ILE A 146 -1.32 10.40 -0.73
N ILE A 147 -2.23 11.37 -0.83
CA ILE A 147 -3.51 11.20 -1.53
C ILE A 147 -3.39 11.86 -2.89
N VAL A 148 -3.69 11.09 -3.94
CA VAL A 148 -3.64 11.55 -5.33
C VAL A 148 -4.98 11.26 -6.00
N THR A 149 -5.43 12.19 -6.86
CA THR A 149 -6.67 12.10 -7.65
C THR A 149 -6.40 12.01 -9.14
#